data_AF-A0A1I2EBH8-F1
#
_entry.id   AF-A0A1I2EBH8-F1
#
_cell.length_a   1.000
_cell.length_b   1.000
_cell.length_c   1.000
_cell.angle_alpha   90.00
_cell.angle_beta   90.00
_cell.angle_gamma   90.00
#
_symmetry.space_group_name_H-M   'P 1'
#
loop_
_entity.id
_entity.type
_entity.pdbx_description
1 polymer ?
#
loop_
_entity_poly.entity_id
_entity_poly.type
_entity_poly.pdbx_seq_one_letter_code
_entity_poly.pdbx_strand_id
1 'polypeptide(L)'
;MIEIITIGDELLIGQVIDTNSAWMGKELNLAGFEVVRVTSVRDRKDEIKEALAGATRRSSVVLITGGLGPTRDDITKQTLCEFFNTRLVFNEEVYNDVKTFLKGRVCRINNLNRGQAMVPENCEVIRNPVGTAPIMWFEKEQKIVVSMPGVPAEMKEAMSKHIIPRLKARFNPGVIIHKTVLVYGITEAHLAEKLSGWEENLPKEIKLAYLPAPGRIRLRLTARGHEEEILKNNIDKAVKALDNIIGEHIYGYEDLEAAEIFGQFFRSTGKTLTVAESCSGGYLAHLITSIPGASNYFKGSVVAYSNELKAALLGVEPDKIAKYGAVSQPVVEEMALGALKVTGAHYAIATSGIAGPDGGTPQKPVGTIWIAWVGPNQQVVSKCFQFGNNRERNIIRTSETALIELMQMIKEKRL
;
A
#
# COMPACT_ATOMS: atom_id res chain seq x y z
N MET A 1 -16.95 -13.33 -11.93
CA MET A 1 -16.74 -11.88 -12.09
C MET A 1 -17.64 -11.14 -11.12
N ILE A 2 -17.08 -10.14 -10.43
CA ILE A 2 -17.77 -9.34 -9.41
C ILE A 2 -17.71 -7.86 -9.79
N GLU A 3 -18.79 -7.12 -9.58
CA GLU A 3 -18.78 -5.65 -9.58
C GLU A 3 -19.02 -5.11 -8.16
N ILE A 4 -18.40 -3.97 -7.86
CA ILE A 4 -18.57 -3.26 -6.61
C ILE A 4 -19.27 -1.93 -6.89
N ILE A 5 -20.30 -1.63 -6.11
CA ILE A 5 -20.99 -0.33 -6.11
C ILE A 5 -20.80 0.30 -4.73
N THR A 6 -20.30 1.53 -4.70
CA THR A 6 -20.21 2.33 -3.47
C THR A 6 -21.22 3.47 -3.56
N ILE A 7 -21.98 3.70 -2.49
CA ILE A 7 -23.00 4.74 -2.43
C ILE A 7 -22.56 5.78 -1.40
N GLY A 8 -22.47 7.03 -1.82
CA GLY A 8 -22.08 8.17 -0.97
C GLY A 8 -21.75 9.41 -1.80
N ASP A 9 -22.48 10.51 -1.61
CA ASP A 9 -22.17 11.81 -2.22
C ASP A 9 -20.74 12.29 -1.87
N GLU A 10 -20.29 12.04 -0.63
CA GLU A 10 -18.98 12.41 -0.09
C GLU A 10 -17.81 11.74 -0.82
N LEU A 11 -18.05 10.58 -1.43
CA LEU A 11 -17.06 9.85 -2.22
C LEU A 11 -16.79 10.57 -3.55
N LEU A 12 -17.85 11.07 -4.19
CA LEU A 12 -17.77 11.69 -5.51
C LEU A 12 -17.20 13.10 -5.48
N ILE A 13 -17.39 13.83 -4.37
CA ILE A 13 -16.77 15.15 -4.15
C ILE A 13 -15.37 15.06 -3.54
N GLY A 14 -14.86 13.85 -3.28
CA GLY A 14 -13.52 13.61 -2.75
C GLY A 14 -13.33 14.02 -1.29
N GLN A 15 -14.41 14.19 -0.53
CA GLN A 15 -14.34 14.47 0.91
C GLN A 15 -13.89 13.24 1.69
N VAL A 16 -14.26 12.04 1.22
CA VAL A 16 -13.84 10.76 1.78
C VAL A 16 -13.24 9.92 0.67
N ILE A 17 -12.08 9.32 0.93
CA ILE A 17 -11.44 8.37 0.01
C ILE A 17 -12.20 7.04 0.12
N ASP A 18 -12.60 6.48 -1.02
CA ASP A 18 -13.21 5.14 -1.10
C ASP A 18 -12.18 4.05 -0.77
N THR A 19 -11.98 3.83 0.53
CA THR A 19 -11.14 2.75 1.05
C THR A 19 -11.87 1.40 1.07
N ASN A 20 -13.20 1.41 0.94
CA ASN A 20 -14.02 0.21 0.99
C ASN A 20 -13.84 -0.62 -0.28
N SER A 21 -13.96 -0.02 -1.47
CA SER A 21 -13.75 -0.74 -2.72
C SER A 21 -12.31 -1.23 -2.86
N ALA A 22 -11.33 -0.42 -2.44
CA ALA A 22 -9.92 -0.79 -2.43
C ALA A 22 -9.67 -2.04 -1.57
N TRP A 23 -10.22 -2.07 -0.35
CA TRP A 23 -10.09 -3.21 0.55
C TRP A 23 -10.85 -4.44 0.03
N MET A 24 -12.10 -4.28 -0.42
CA MET A 24 -12.88 -5.39 -1.00
C MET A 24 -12.20 -5.99 -2.23
N GLY A 25 -11.65 -5.15 -3.12
CA GLY A 25 -10.90 -5.58 -4.28
C GLY A 25 -9.70 -6.46 -3.91
N LYS A 26 -8.95 -6.05 -2.88
CA LYS A 26 -7.83 -6.84 -2.33
C LYS A 26 -8.31 -8.21 -1.82
N GLU A 27 -9.30 -8.24 -0.93
CA GLU A 27 -9.74 -9.48 -0.29
C GLU A 27 -10.45 -10.44 -1.25
N LEU A 28 -11.23 -9.91 -2.20
CA LEU A 28 -11.85 -10.71 -3.25
C LEU A 28 -10.79 -11.34 -4.16
N ASN A 29 -9.74 -10.59 -4.47
CA ASN A 29 -8.64 -11.11 -5.27
C ASN A 29 -7.88 -12.22 -4.55
N LEU A 30 -7.60 -12.06 -3.25
CA LEU A 30 -7.06 -13.12 -2.39
C LEU A 30 -7.99 -14.34 -2.34
N ALA A 31 -9.30 -14.14 -2.38
CA ALA A 31 -10.29 -15.20 -2.40
C ALA A 31 -10.49 -15.88 -3.78
N GLY A 32 -9.72 -15.47 -4.80
CA GLY A 32 -9.77 -16.03 -6.15
C GLY A 32 -10.71 -15.31 -7.11
N PHE A 33 -11.45 -14.31 -6.64
CA PHE A 33 -12.41 -13.57 -7.45
C PHE A 33 -11.77 -12.44 -8.24
N GLU A 34 -12.33 -12.18 -9.42
CA GLU A 34 -11.99 -11.04 -10.24
C GLU A 34 -13.05 -9.95 -10.11
N VAL A 35 -12.61 -8.78 -9.65
CA VAL A 35 -13.40 -7.55 -9.67
C VAL A 35 -13.19 -6.86 -11.00
N VAL A 36 -14.24 -6.76 -11.81
CA VAL A 36 -14.16 -6.24 -13.19
C VAL A 36 -14.48 -4.75 -13.30
N ARG A 37 -15.18 -4.20 -12.30
CA ARG A 37 -15.55 -2.79 -12.25
C ARG A 37 -15.89 -2.37 -10.82
N VAL A 38 -15.54 -1.13 -10.51
CA VAL A 38 -16.00 -0.40 -9.33
C VAL A 38 -16.77 0.82 -9.82
N THR A 39 -17.92 1.13 -9.22
CA THR A 39 -18.73 2.30 -9.57
C THR A 39 -19.20 2.99 -8.30
N SER A 40 -18.85 4.27 -8.17
CA SER A 40 -19.34 5.11 -7.08
C SER A 40 -20.52 5.95 -7.57
N VAL A 41 -21.60 5.99 -6.79
CA VAL A 41 -22.84 6.71 -7.12
C VAL A 41 -23.30 7.57 -5.95
N ARG A 42 -24.12 8.57 -6.26
CA ARG A 42 -24.80 9.41 -5.26
C ARG A 42 -25.90 8.63 -4.55
N ASP A 43 -26.35 9.16 -3.42
CA ASP A 43 -27.54 8.70 -2.68
C ASP A 43 -28.83 9.12 -3.41
N ARG A 44 -28.95 8.69 -4.67
CA ARG A 44 -30.08 8.99 -5.55
C ARG A 44 -30.62 7.71 -6.14
N LYS A 45 -31.93 7.53 -5.96
CA LYS A 45 -32.66 6.32 -6.33
C LYS A 45 -32.41 5.89 -7.78
N ASP A 46 -32.50 6.81 -8.73
CA ASP A 46 -32.35 6.48 -10.16
C ASP A 46 -30.91 6.08 -10.50
N GLU A 47 -29.91 6.74 -9.91
CA GLU A 47 -28.49 6.44 -10.12
C GLU A 47 -28.12 5.07 -9.52
N ILE A 48 -28.63 4.76 -8.31
CA ILE A 48 -28.46 3.44 -7.69
C ILE A 48 -29.08 2.34 -8.56
N LYS A 49 -30.30 2.55 -9.08
CA LYS A 49 -30.99 1.59 -9.96
C LYS A 49 -30.27 1.40 -11.29
N GLU A 50 -29.77 2.47 -11.89
CA GLU A 50 -29.01 2.41 -13.14
C GLU A 50 -27.71 1.61 -12.95
N ALA A 51 -26.96 1.92 -11.89
CA ALA A 51 -25.73 1.21 -11.56
C ALA A 51 -26.01 -0.29 -11.30
N LEU A 52 -27.05 -0.61 -10.54
CA LEU A 52 -27.48 -1.98 -10.29
C LEU A 52 -27.86 -2.72 -11.57
N ALA A 53 -28.70 -2.12 -12.42
CA ALA A 53 -29.11 -2.72 -13.69
C ALA A 53 -27.92 -2.92 -14.64
N GLY A 54 -26.96 -2.01 -14.64
CA GLY A 54 -25.70 -2.16 -15.37
C GLY A 54 -24.87 -3.33 -14.83
N ALA A 55 -24.64 -3.36 -13.52
CA ALA A 55 -23.76 -4.32 -12.87
C ALA A 55 -24.29 -5.75 -12.94
N THR A 56 -25.60 -5.97 -12.73
CA THR A 56 -26.22 -7.31 -12.80
C THR A 56 -26.24 -7.89 -14.22
N ARG A 57 -26.27 -7.03 -15.25
CA ARG A 57 -26.12 -7.48 -16.65
C ARG A 57 -24.71 -8.01 -16.95
N ARG A 58 -23.68 -7.39 -16.38
CA ARG A 58 -22.26 -7.68 -16.70
C ARG A 58 -21.60 -8.70 -15.79
N SER A 59 -22.10 -8.86 -14.57
CA SER A 59 -21.47 -9.70 -13.53
C SER A 59 -22.45 -10.69 -12.92
N SER A 60 -21.94 -11.73 -12.26
CA SER A 60 -22.77 -12.70 -11.54
C SER A 60 -22.99 -12.31 -10.08
N VAL A 61 -22.14 -11.42 -9.55
CA VAL A 61 -22.20 -10.95 -8.17
C VAL A 61 -21.99 -9.43 -8.17
N VAL A 62 -22.90 -8.71 -7.52
CA VAL A 62 -22.80 -7.27 -7.28
C VAL A 62 -22.74 -7.02 -5.78
N LEU A 63 -21.68 -6.37 -5.32
CA LEU A 63 -21.50 -5.99 -3.92
C LEU A 63 -21.74 -4.50 -3.78
N ILE A 64 -22.63 -4.11 -2.87
CA ILE A 64 -23.04 -2.73 -2.64
C ILE A 64 -22.68 -2.36 -1.21
N THR A 65 -22.04 -1.21 -1.01
CA THR A 65 -21.73 -0.67 0.32
C THR A 65 -22.12 0.81 0.41
N GLY A 66 -22.77 1.20 1.51
CA GLY A 66 -23.25 2.58 1.74
C GLY A 66 -24.78 2.74 1.71
N GLY A 67 -25.27 3.85 2.27
CA GLY A 67 -26.69 4.23 2.27
C GLY A 67 -27.64 3.31 3.07
N LEU A 68 -27.14 2.62 4.11
CA LEU A 68 -27.93 1.73 4.99
C LEU A 68 -28.11 2.26 6.43
N GLY A 69 -27.68 3.50 6.67
CA GLY A 69 -27.83 4.15 7.96
C GLY A 69 -29.28 4.44 8.35
N PRO A 70 -29.49 5.04 9.53
CA PRO A 70 -30.82 5.40 10.02
C PRO A 70 -31.32 6.77 9.54
N THR A 71 -30.58 7.46 8.66
CA THR A 71 -30.92 8.83 8.25
C THR A 71 -31.96 8.84 7.14
N ARG A 72 -32.45 10.04 6.78
CA ARG A 72 -33.43 10.19 5.68
C ARG A 72 -32.79 10.05 4.30
N ASP A 73 -31.49 10.28 4.23
CA ASP A 73 -30.71 10.20 2.99
C ASP A 73 -30.34 8.75 2.66
N ASP A 74 -30.44 7.83 3.64
CA ASP A 74 -30.25 6.39 3.47
C ASP A 74 -31.44 5.74 2.73
N ILE A 75 -31.46 5.90 1.40
CA ILE A 75 -32.54 5.42 0.53
C ILE A 75 -32.28 4.05 -0.12
N THR A 76 -31.13 3.42 0.17
CA THR A 76 -30.70 2.20 -0.51
C THR A 76 -31.67 1.04 -0.29
N LYS A 77 -32.22 0.88 0.93
CA LYS A 77 -33.18 -0.19 1.23
C LYS A 77 -34.47 -0.06 0.43
N GLN A 78 -35.07 1.14 0.36
CA GLN A 78 -36.28 1.36 -0.45
C GLN A 78 -35.97 1.14 -1.92
N THR A 79 -34.82 1.63 -2.38
CA THR A 79 -34.40 1.50 -3.78
C THR A 79 -34.21 0.04 -4.19
N LEU A 80 -33.60 -0.78 -3.33
CA LEU A 80 -33.46 -2.21 -3.54
C LEU A 80 -34.82 -2.92 -3.55
N CYS A 81 -35.75 -2.52 -2.67
CA CYS A 81 -37.11 -3.08 -2.68
C CYS A 81 -37.79 -2.87 -4.04
N GLU A 82 -37.70 -1.66 -4.59
CA GLU A 82 -38.26 -1.38 -5.90
C GLU A 82 -37.55 -2.13 -7.04
N PHE A 83 -36.21 -2.21 -6.99
CA PHE A 83 -35.44 -2.93 -7.99
C PHE A 83 -35.78 -4.42 -8.03
N PHE A 84 -35.97 -5.03 -6.86
CA PHE A 84 -36.33 -6.45 -6.71
C PHE A 84 -37.83 -6.71 -6.68
N ASN A 85 -38.66 -5.68 -6.88
CA ASN A 85 -40.13 -5.75 -6.80
C ASN A 85 -40.62 -6.45 -5.51
N THR A 86 -40.16 -5.94 -4.37
CA THR A 86 -40.51 -6.41 -3.02
C THR A 86 -40.89 -5.25 -2.10
N ARG A 87 -41.14 -5.54 -0.84
CA ARG A 87 -41.49 -4.57 0.21
C ARG A 87 -40.58 -4.75 1.42
N LEU A 88 -40.52 -3.70 2.26
CA LEU A 88 -39.88 -3.78 3.56
C LEU A 88 -40.80 -4.48 4.56
N VAL A 89 -40.24 -5.42 5.32
CA VAL A 89 -40.86 -6.10 6.45
C VAL A 89 -40.02 -5.87 7.70
N PHE A 90 -40.67 -5.93 8.87
CA PHE A 90 -39.97 -5.77 10.14
C PHE A 90 -39.32 -7.10 10.56
N ASN A 91 -38.03 -7.07 10.90
CA ASN A 91 -37.29 -8.24 11.36
C ASN A 91 -36.96 -8.10 12.86
N GLU A 92 -37.59 -8.95 13.68
CA GLU A 92 -37.42 -8.94 15.15
C GLU A 92 -36.00 -9.30 15.60
N GLU A 93 -35.29 -10.18 14.89
CA GLU A 93 -33.92 -10.55 15.24
C GLU A 93 -32.96 -9.38 15.02
N VAL A 94 -33.06 -8.71 13.87
CA VAL A 94 -32.28 -7.49 13.59
C VAL A 94 -32.62 -6.41 14.61
N TYR A 95 -33.89 -6.27 14.98
CA TYR A 95 -34.26 -5.30 16.01
C TYR A 95 -33.64 -5.62 17.38
N ASN A 96 -33.54 -6.89 17.74
CA ASN A 96 -32.85 -7.31 18.96
C ASN A 96 -31.34 -7.02 18.89
N ASP A 97 -30.71 -7.16 17.73
CA ASP A 97 -29.31 -6.76 17.51
C ASP A 97 -29.12 -5.26 17.66
N VAL A 98 -29.99 -4.46 17.03
CA VAL A 98 -29.99 -2.99 17.17
C VAL A 98 -30.12 -2.60 18.65
N LYS A 99 -31.05 -3.22 19.39
CA LYS A 99 -31.20 -2.97 20.84
C LYS A 99 -29.94 -3.31 21.61
N THR A 100 -29.32 -4.44 21.31
CA THR A 100 -28.11 -4.92 21.99
C THR A 100 -26.93 -4.00 21.72
N PHE A 101 -26.72 -3.63 20.46
CA PHE A 101 -25.62 -2.78 20.04
C PHE A 101 -25.75 -1.35 20.61
N LEU A 102 -26.96 -0.79 20.64
CA LEU A 102 -27.21 0.55 21.14
C LEU A 102 -27.32 0.62 22.68
N LYS A 103 -27.36 -0.52 23.38
CA LYS A 103 -27.43 -0.57 24.84
C LYS A 103 -26.24 0.16 25.46
N GLY A 104 -26.53 1.17 26.28
CA GLY A 104 -25.51 2.01 26.93
C GLY A 104 -24.84 3.05 26.02
N ARG A 105 -25.17 3.08 24.72
CA ARG A 105 -24.64 4.08 23.75
C ARG A 105 -25.62 5.22 23.49
N VAL A 106 -26.91 4.97 23.69
CA VAL A 106 -27.98 5.97 23.52
C VAL A 106 -28.91 5.97 24.72
N CYS A 107 -29.46 7.14 25.04
CA CYS A 107 -30.44 7.31 26.12
C CYS A 107 -31.77 6.58 25.81
N ARG A 108 -32.22 6.61 24.55
CA ARG A 108 -33.42 5.92 24.08
C ARG A 108 -33.31 5.53 22.61
N ILE A 109 -33.85 4.37 22.26
CA ILE A 109 -33.99 3.92 20.85
C ILE A 109 -35.19 4.64 20.23
N ASN A 110 -34.95 5.41 19.18
CA ASN A 110 -35.99 6.15 18.46
C ASN A 110 -36.52 5.34 17.25
N ASN A 111 -37.46 5.92 16.51
CA ASN A 111 -38.07 5.28 15.34
C ASN A 111 -37.09 5.11 14.17
N LEU A 112 -36.08 5.96 14.05
CA LEU A 112 -35.05 5.83 13.00
C LEU A 112 -34.17 4.60 13.25
N ASN A 113 -33.75 4.40 14.51
CA ASN A 113 -33.02 3.21 14.94
C ASN A 113 -33.88 1.95 14.76
N ARG A 114 -35.18 2.01 15.13
CA ARG A 114 -36.12 0.92 14.87
C ARG A 114 -36.26 0.63 13.36
N GLY A 115 -36.23 1.66 12.53
CA GLY A 115 -36.28 1.57 11.08
C GLY A 115 -35.12 0.76 10.47
N GLN A 116 -33.98 0.64 11.16
CA GLN A 116 -32.88 -0.21 10.69
C GLN A 116 -33.23 -1.70 10.68
N ALA A 117 -34.25 -2.13 11.43
CA ALA A 117 -34.79 -3.48 11.40
C ALA A 117 -35.84 -3.71 10.30
N MET A 118 -36.19 -2.68 9.53
CA MET A 118 -36.94 -2.85 8.28
C MET A 118 -35.97 -3.39 7.22
N VAL A 119 -36.30 -4.55 6.66
CA VAL A 119 -35.49 -5.27 5.68
C VAL A 119 -36.39 -5.75 4.52
N PRO A 120 -35.86 -5.89 3.30
CA PRO A 120 -36.58 -6.45 2.16
C PRO A 120 -37.07 -7.87 2.45
N GLU A 121 -38.31 -8.18 2.06
CA GLU A 121 -38.93 -9.49 2.31
C GLU A 121 -38.25 -10.63 1.53
N ASN A 122 -37.70 -10.35 0.35
CA ASN A 122 -37.12 -11.35 -0.55
C ASN A 122 -35.58 -11.41 -0.51
N CYS A 123 -34.97 -10.96 0.58
CA CYS A 123 -33.53 -11.16 0.81
C CYS A 123 -33.28 -12.08 2.00
N GLU A 124 -32.19 -12.83 1.95
CA GLU A 124 -31.63 -13.43 3.15
C GLU A 124 -30.95 -12.32 3.98
N VAL A 125 -31.38 -12.18 5.23
CA VAL A 125 -30.86 -11.19 6.16
C VAL A 125 -29.72 -11.80 6.95
N ILE A 126 -28.51 -11.29 6.75
CA ILE A 126 -27.33 -11.70 7.50
C ILE A 126 -27.09 -10.67 8.62
N ARG A 127 -27.06 -11.17 9.86
CA ARG A 127 -26.92 -10.35 11.07
C ARG A 127 -25.56 -9.65 11.12
N ASN A 128 -25.54 -8.44 11.65
CA ASN A 128 -24.34 -7.62 11.79
C ASN A 128 -24.07 -7.39 13.29
N PRO A 129 -23.20 -8.19 13.94
CA PRO A 129 -22.96 -8.06 15.38
C PRO A 129 -22.14 -6.81 15.75
N VAL A 130 -21.51 -6.16 14.77
CA VAL A 130 -20.62 -5.00 14.98
C VAL A 130 -21.26 -3.67 14.56
N GLY A 131 -22.55 -3.67 14.26
CA GLY A 131 -23.29 -2.50 13.82
C GLY A 131 -24.80 -2.66 13.94
N THR A 132 -25.54 -1.70 13.38
CA THR A 132 -27.01 -1.69 13.44
C THR A 132 -27.69 -2.01 12.10
N ALA A 133 -26.98 -1.86 10.99
CA ALA A 133 -27.50 -2.18 9.67
C ALA A 133 -27.16 -3.63 9.30
N PRO A 134 -28.14 -4.51 9.04
CA PRO A 134 -27.85 -5.88 8.62
C PRO A 134 -27.35 -5.91 7.17
N ILE A 135 -26.79 -7.04 6.78
CA ILE A 135 -26.43 -7.32 5.38
C ILE A 135 -27.63 -7.96 4.70
N MET A 136 -27.94 -7.54 3.48
CA MET A 136 -29.08 -8.01 2.70
C MET A 136 -28.57 -8.76 1.48
N TRP A 137 -28.83 -10.06 1.42
CA TRP A 137 -28.39 -10.94 0.34
C TRP A 137 -29.56 -11.31 -0.56
N PHE A 138 -29.54 -10.85 -1.80
CA PHE A 138 -30.55 -11.14 -2.80
C PHE A 138 -30.02 -12.14 -3.82
N GLU A 139 -30.88 -13.07 -4.21
CA GLU A 139 -30.62 -13.98 -5.31
C GLU A 139 -31.77 -13.90 -6.32
N LYS A 140 -31.45 -13.58 -7.57
CA LYS A 140 -32.42 -13.53 -8.67
C LYS A 140 -31.75 -14.01 -9.95
N GLU A 141 -32.34 -14.99 -10.63
CA GLU A 141 -31.85 -15.47 -11.94
C GLU A 141 -30.36 -15.86 -11.93
N GLN A 142 -29.91 -16.56 -10.87
CA GLN A 142 -28.50 -16.93 -10.63
C GLN A 142 -27.53 -15.74 -10.48
N LYS A 143 -28.05 -14.53 -10.30
CA LYS A 143 -27.30 -13.33 -9.93
C LYS A 143 -27.42 -13.11 -8.42
N ILE A 144 -26.31 -12.76 -7.80
CA ILE A 144 -26.25 -12.42 -6.38
C ILE A 144 -26.05 -10.92 -6.26
N VAL A 145 -26.86 -10.26 -5.43
CA VAL A 145 -26.65 -8.87 -5.04
C VAL A 145 -26.58 -8.81 -3.52
N VAL A 146 -25.50 -8.26 -2.99
CA VAL A 146 -25.30 -8.14 -1.55
C VAL A 146 -25.16 -6.67 -1.19
N SER A 147 -26.04 -6.18 -0.32
CA SER A 147 -25.95 -4.83 0.23
C SER A 147 -25.49 -4.89 1.68
N MET A 148 -24.45 -4.11 2.00
CA MET A 148 -23.81 -4.10 3.30
C MET A 148 -23.51 -2.67 3.79
N PRO A 149 -23.23 -2.47 5.08
CA PRO A 149 -23.01 -1.13 5.63
C PRO A 149 -21.82 -0.41 4.98
N GLY A 150 -21.85 0.94 4.98
CA GLY A 150 -20.76 1.78 4.48
C GLY A 150 -19.60 1.97 5.47
N VAL A 151 -19.84 1.72 6.77
CA VAL A 151 -18.81 1.87 7.80
C VAL A 151 -17.71 0.82 7.58
N PRO A 152 -16.43 1.21 7.43
CA PRO A 152 -15.37 0.27 7.04
C PRO A 152 -15.22 -0.94 7.96
N ALA A 153 -15.35 -0.77 9.28
CA ALA A 153 -15.24 -1.89 10.22
C ALA A 153 -16.36 -2.92 10.04
N GLU A 154 -17.60 -2.46 9.83
CA GLU A 154 -18.77 -3.31 9.62
C GLU A 154 -18.69 -4.04 8.26
N MET A 155 -18.32 -3.31 7.21
CA MET A 155 -18.13 -3.86 5.87
C MET A 155 -17.08 -4.97 5.86
N LYS A 156 -15.93 -4.74 6.52
CA LYS A 156 -14.84 -5.72 6.62
C LYS A 156 -15.28 -7.00 7.33
N GLU A 157 -15.96 -6.86 8.47
CA GLU A 157 -16.53 -8.00 9.20
C GLU A 157 -17.51 -8.80 8.33
N ALA A 158 -18.45 -8.11 7.66
CA ALA A 158 -19.43 -8.72 6.77
C ALA A 158 -18.76 -9.51 5.64
N MET A 159 -17.75 -8.90 5.00
CA MET A 159 -17.02 -9.48 3.89
C MET A 159 -16.24 -10.72 4.32
N SER A 160 -15.40 -10.61 5.35
CA SER A 160 -14.51 -11.68 5.77
C SER A 160 -15.25 -12.86 6.39
N LYS A 161 -16.26 -12.62 7.25
CA LYS A 161 -16.93 -13.69 7.99
C LYS A 161 -18.10 -14.33 7.26
N HIS A 162 -18.78 -13.58 6.39
CA HIS A 162 -20.03 -14.04 5.80
C HIS A 162 -19.99 -14.08 4.28
N ILE A 163 -19.65 -12.98 3.61
CA ILE A 163 -19.83 -12.86 2.15
C ILE A 163 -18.80 -13.69 1.40
N ILE A 164 -17.51 -13.49 1.65
CA ILE A 164 -16.43 -14.21 0.94
C ILE A 164 -16.55 -15.73 1.11
N PRO A 165 -16.72 -16.30 2.33
CA PRO A 165 -16.86 -17.75 2.50
C PRO A 165 -18.03 -18.33 1.69
N ARG A 166 -19.18 -17.66 1.70
CA ARG A 166 -20.37 -18.07 0.93
C ARG A 166 -20.12 -18.03 -0.58
N LEU A 167 -19.51 -16.95 -1.07
CA LEU A 167 -19.15 -16.85 -2.48
C LEU A 167 -18.16 -17.95 -2.89
N LYS A 168 -17.13 -18.23 -2.07
CA LYS A 168 -16.16 -19.31 -2.34
C LYS A 168 -16.86 -20.67 -2.44
N ALA A 169 -17.74 -20.98 -1.50
CA ALA A 169 -18.52 -22.22 -1.52
C ALA A 169 -19.41 -22.34 -2.78
N ARG A 170 -19.96 -21.22 -3.26
CA ARG A 170 -20.89 -21.21 -4.40
C ARG A 170 -20.22 -21.27 -5.77
N PHE A 171 -19.08 -20.61 -5.94
CA PHE A 171 -18.45 -20.39 -7.24
C PHE A 171 -17.11 -21.10 -7.42
N ASN A 172 -16.48 -21.58 -6.34
CA ASN A 172 -15.16 -22.22 -6.36
C ASN A 172 -14.16 -21.53 -7.33
N PRO A 173 -13.84 -20.25 -7.12
CA PRO A 173 -13.20 -19.38 -8.12
C PRO A 173 -11.74 -19.76 -8.45
N GLY A 174 -11.23 -20.85 -7.90
CA GLY A 174 -9.83 -21.24 -7.95
C GLY A 174 -8.97 -20.50 -6.93
N VAL A 175 -7.67 -20.53 -7.16
CA VAL A 175 -6.62 -20.00 -6.30
C VAL A 175 -5.84 -18.97 -7.11
N ILE A 176 -5.55 -17.84 -6.46
CA ILE A 176 -4.69 -16.79 -6.99
C ILE A 176 -3.51 -16.65 -6.04
N ILE A 177 -2.29 -16.72 -6.59
CA ILE A 177 -1.05 -16.56 -5.83
C ILE A 177 -0.29 -15.37 -6.40
N HIS A 178 0.16 -14.49 -5.52
CA HIS A 178 1.03 -13.37 -5.89
C HIS A 178 2.43 -13.58 -5.32
N LYS A 179 3.43 -13.26 -6.13
CA LYS A 179 4.82 -13.09 -5.68
C LYS A 179 5.32 -11.77 -6.22
N THR A 180 5.98 -11.01 -5.36
CA THR A 180 6.57 -9.72 -5.71
C THR A 180 8.08 -9.82 -5.61
N VAL A 181 8.77 -9.34 -6.64
CA VAL A 181 10.23 -9.18 -6.66
C VAL A 181 10.55 -7.69 -6.70
N LEU A 182 11.43 -7.25 -5.81
CA LEU A 182 11.76 -5.84 -5.65
C LEU A 182 13.10 -5.55 -6.33
N VAL A 183 13.05 -4.68 -7.33
CA VAL A 183 14.16 -4.40 -8.25
C VAL A 183 14.63 -2.95 -8.10
N TYR A 184 15.93 -2.71 -8.17
CA TYR A 184 16.55 -1.39 -8.09
C TYR A 184 17.66 -1.20 -9.13
N GLY A 185 18.07 0.05 -9.35
CA GLY A 185 19.27 0.36 -10.14
C GLY A 185 19.17 0.14 -11.64
N ILE A 186 17.98 -0.19 -12.16
CA ILE A 186 17.71 -0.39 -13.59
C ILE A 186 16.42 0.32 -13.98
N THR A 187 16.37 0.89 -15.18
CA THR A 187 15.16 1.55 -15.69
C THR A 187 14.17 0.53 -16.25
N GLU A 188 12.89 0.91 -16.30
CA GLU A 188 11.82 0.03 -16.76
C GLU A 188 12.06 -0.53 -18.17
N ALA A 189 12.47 0.33 -19.11
CA ALA A 189 12.76 -0.09 -20.48
C ALA A 189 13.88 -1.13 -20.58
N HIS A 190 15.01 -0.91 -19.88
CA HIS A 190 16.12 -1.88 -19.88
C HIS A 190 15.75 -3.16 -19.12
N LEU A 191 14.93 -3.05 -18.07
CA LEU A 191 14.45 -4.21 -17.33
C LEU A 191 13.54 -5.07 -18.22
N ALA A 192 12.59 -4.46 -18.93
CA ALA A 192 11.71 -5.16 -19.87
C ALA A 192 12.50 -5.82 -21.01
N GLU A 193 13.52 -5.15 -21.54
CA GLU A 193 14.41 -5.73 -22.56
C GLU A 193 15.13 -6.98 -22.02
N LYS A 194 15.76 -6.90 -20.84
CA LYS A 194 16.44 -8.03 -20.18
C LYS A 194 15.47 -9.19 -19.89
N LEU A 195 14.21 -8.91 -19.59
CA LEU A 195 13.21 -9.92 -19.20
C LEU A 195 12.40 -10.49 -20.36
N SER A 196 12.44 -9.87 -21.55
CA SER A 196 11.63 -10.26 -22.72
C SER A 196 11.57 -11.77 -22.99
N GLY A 197 12.72 -12.41 -23.17
CA GLY A 197 12.77 -13.85 -23.44
C GLY A 197 12.30 -14.72 -22.27
N TRP A 198 12.46 -14.27 -21.03
CA TRP A 198 11.93 -14.98 -19.86
C TRP A 198 10.42 -14.80 -19.74
N GLU A 199 9.91 -13.59 -20.00
CA GLU A 199 8.50 -13.23 -19.95
C GLU A 199 7.69 -13.99 -21.02
N GLU A 200 8.23 -14.14 -22.23
CA GLU A 200 7.63 -14.93 -23.32
C GLU A 200 7.50 -16.43 -22.97
N ASN A 201 8.38 -16.94 -22.10
CA ASN A 201 8.41 -18.33 -21.67
C ASN A 201 7.63 -18.59 -20.36
N LEU A 202 6.94 -17.58 -19.82
CA LEU A 202 6.11 -17.78 -18.64
C LEU A 202 4.94 -18.72 -18.94
N PRO A 203 4.59 -19.63 -18.02
CA PRO A 203 3.37 -20.43 -18.12
C PRO A 203 2.14 -19.52 -18.27
N LYS A 204 1.14 -19.95 -19.06
CA LYS A 204 -0.05 -19.14 -19.39
C LYS A 204 -0.86 -18.72 -18.16
N GLU A 205 -0.77 -19.51 -17.08
CA GLU A 205 -1.39 -19.24 -15.80
C GLU A 205 -0.70 -18.13 -15.00
N ILE A 206 0.53 -17.73 -15.36
CA ILE A 206 1.31 -16.68 -14.70
C ILE A 206 1.33 -15.42 -15.56
N LYS A 207 1.01 -14.28 -14.95
CA LYS A 207 1.14 -12.95 -15.56
C LYS A 207 2.11 -12.09 -14.78
N LEU A 208 2.96 -11.36 -15.50
CA LEU A 208 3.85 -10.35 -14.94
C LEU A 208 3.21 -8.96 -15.04
N ALA A 209 3.44 -8.13 -14.03
CA ALA A 209 3.15 -6.70 -14.08
C ALA A 209 4.34 -5.90 -13.53
N TYR A 210 4.70 -4.83 -14.24
CA TYR A 210 5.70 -3.86 -13.82
C TYR A 210 5.00 -2.73 -13.06
N LEU A 211 5.44 -2.47 -11.84
CA LEU A 211 4.90 -1.42 -10.97
C LEU A 211 6.04 -0.46 -10.60
N PRO A 212 6.35 0.52 -11.47
CA PRO A 212 7.44 1.48 -11.22
C PRO A 212 7.07 2.44 -10.09
N ALA A 213 8.05 2.73 -9.24
CA ALA A 213 7.97 3.76 -8.21
C ALA A 213 9.27 4.59 -8.22
N PRO A 214 9.32 5.76 -7.56
CA PRO A 214 10.54 6.55 -7.53
C PRO A 214 11.74 5.77 -6.94
N GLY A 215 12.69 5.37 -7.78
CA GLY A 215 13.95 4.72 -7.35
C GLY A 215 13.90 3.17 -7.31
N ARG A 216 12.74 2.56 -7.59
CA ARG A 216 12.57 1.10 -7.56
C ARG A 216 11.48 0.64 -8.53
N ILE A 217 11.49 -0.65 -8.88
CA ILE A 217 10.45 -1.30 -9.67
C ILE A 217 10.00 -2.53 -8.90
N ARG A 218 8.68 -2.74 -8.75
CA ARG A 218 8.15 -4.01 -8.27
C ARG A 218 7.69 -4.84 -9.47
N LEU A 219 8.20 -6.06 -9.56
CA LEU A 219 7.72 -7.07 -10.49
C LEU A 219 6.71 -7.95 -9.75
N ARG A 220 5.43 -7.85 -10.11
CA ARG A 220 4.37 -8.67 -9.50
C ARG A 220 4.00 -9.80 -10.44
N LEU A 221 4.34 -11.02 -10.06
CA LEU A 221 3.87 -12.24 -10.69
C LEU A 221 2.53 -12.64 -10.07
N THR A 222 1.54 -12.95 -10.92
CA THR A 222 0.22 -13.42 -10.50
C THR A 222 -0.07 -14.75 -11.19
N ALA A 223 -0.15 -15.82 -10.41
CA ALA A 223 -0.53 -17.15 -10.89
C ALA A 223 -2.01 -17.41 -10.58
N ARG A 224 -2.77 -17.96 -11.54
CA ARG A 224 -4.20 -18.30 -11.38
C ARG A 224 -4.49 -19.73 -11.84
N GLY A 225 -5.22 -20.50 -11.03
CA GLY A 225 -5.62 -21.87 -11.39
C GLY A 225 -6.43 -22.54 -10.30
N HIS A 226 -6.53 -23.87 -10.31
CA HIS A 226 -7.31 -24.62 -9.31
C HIS A 226 -6.46 -25.42 -8.32
N GLU A 227 -5.19 -25.69 -8.64
CA GLU A 227 -4.29 -26.50 -7.82
C GLU A 227 -3.20 -25.62 -7.19
N GLU A 228 -3.42 -25.24 -5.92
CA GLU A 228 -2.56 -24.31 -5.17
C GLU A 228 -1.09 -24.72 -5.18
N GLU A 229 -0.79 -25.99 -4.90
CA GLU A 229 0.59 -26.49 -4.83
C GLU A 229 1.31 -26.43 -6.18
N ILE A 230 0.62 -26.71 -7.29
CA ILE A 230 1.21 -26.61 -8.63
C ILE A 230 1.49 -25.14 -8.96
N LEU A 231 0.53 -24.25 -8.71
CA LEU A 231 0.69 -22.80 -8.94
C LEU A 231 1.85 -22.23 -8.13
N LYS A 232 1.96 -22.63 -6.86
CA LYS A 232 3.02 -22.19 -5.95
C LYS A 232 4.39 -22.64 -6.45
N ASN A 233 4.51 -23.91 -6.87
CA ASN A 233 5.75 -24.41 -7.45
C ASN A 233 6.12 -23.71 -8.76
N ASN A 234 5.14 -23.44 -9.65
CA ASN A 234 5.40 -22.76 -10.92
C ASN A 234 5.81 -21.30 -10.72
N ILE A 235 5.13 -20.56 -9.84
CA ILE A 235 5.48 -19.17 -9.55
C ILE A 235 6.83 -19.05 -8.83
N ASP A 236 7.14 -19.95 -7.90
CA ASP A 236 8.44 -19.96 -7.21
C ASP A 236 9.59 -20.29 -8.16
N LYS A 237 9.39 -21.22 -9.12
CA LYS A 237 10.35 -21.48 -10.21
C LYS A 237 10.57 -20.24 -11.08
N ALA A 238 9.48 -19.56 -11.47
CA ALA A 238 9.56 -18.35 -12.27
C ALA A 238 10.32 -17.23 -11.54
N VAL A 239 10.02 -17.00 -10.25
CA VAL A 239 10.73 -16.03 -9.41
C VAL A 239 12.21 -16.37 -9.30
N LYS A 240 12.55 -17.63 -9.04
CA LYS A 240 13.96 -18.06 -8.91
C LYS A 240 14.75 -17.90 -10.20
N ALA A 241 14.12 -18.05 -11.36
CA ALA A 241 14.78 -17.83 -12.64
C ALA A 241 15.25 -16.37 -12.84
N LEU A 242 14.59 -15.40 -12.19
CA LEU A 242 14.98 -13.99 -12.23
C LEU A 242 16.35 -13.74 -11.59
N ASP A 243 16.76 -14.55 -10.61
CA ASP A 243 18.06 -14.40 -9.95
C ASP A 243 19.22 -14.52 -10.95
N ASN A 244 19.07 -15.36 -11.99
CA ASN A 244 20.09 -15.54 -13.03
C ASN A 244 20.12 -14.41 -14.08
N ILE A 245 19.04 -13.62 -14.19
CA ILE A 245 18.89 -12.60 -15.23
C ILE A 245 19.16 -11.21 -14.66
N ILE A 246 18.59 -10.93 -13.49
CA ILE A 246 18.59 -9.62 -12.84
C ILE A 246 18.98 -9.70 -11.36
N GLY A 247 19.60 -10.79 -10.89
CA GLY A 247 19.90 -11.00 -9.46
C GLY A 247 20.65 -9.85 -8.80
N GLU A 248 21.57 -9.21 -9.53
CA GLU A 248 22.31 -8.01 -9.06
C GLU A 248 21.39 -6.80 -8.79
N HIS A 249 20.22 -6.76 -9.42
CA HIS A 249 19.22 -5.71 -9.27
C HIS A 249 18.12 -6.09 -8.28
N ILE A 250 18.10 -7.31 -7.73
CA ILE A 250 17.09 -7.74 -6.76
C ILE A 250 17.56 -7.40 -5.34
N TYR A 251 16.75 -6.65 -4.59
CA TYR A 251 17.05 -6.32 -3.19
C TYR A 251 16.15 -7.00 -2.17
N GLY A 252 15.01 -7.53 -2.60
CA GLY A 252 14.08 -8.25 -1.75
C GLY A 252 12.93 -8.91 -2.51
N TYR A 253 12.12 -9.62 -1.74
CA TYR A 253 10.90 -10.28 -2.20
C TYR A 253 9.74 -9.85 -1.29
N GLU A 254 8.53 -10.16 -1.73
CA GLU A 254 7.26 -9.78 -1.07
C GLU A 254 6.95 -8.29 -1.17
N ASP A 255 5.73 -7.91 -0.80
CA ASP A 255 5.24 -6.52 -0.90
C ASP A 255 5.61 -5.72 0.37
N LEU A 256 6.88 -5.81 0.78
CA LEU A 256 7.42 -5.06 1.91
C LEU A 256 8.04 -3.74 1.43
N GLU A 257 8.01 -2.72 2.29
CA GLU A 257 8.72 -1.48 2.02
C GLU A 257 10.23 -1.66 2.21
N ALA A 258 11.05 -0.87 1.49
CA ALA A 258 12.50 -0.94 1.60
C ALA A 258 12.99 -0.77 3.05
N ALA A 259 12.37 0.13 3.81
CA ALA A 259 12.68 0.35 5.21
C ALA A 259 12.37 -0.87 6.11
N GLU A 260 11.33 -1.65 5.77
CA GLU A 260 11.01 -2.85 6.54
C GLU A 260 12.03 -3.95 6.32
N ILE A 261 12.40 -4.21 5.06
CA ILE A 261 13.45 -5.18 4.70
C ILE A 261 14.78 -4.76 5.31
N PHE A 262 15.09 -3.46 5.25
CA PHE A 262 16.25 -2.86 5.91
C PHE A 262 16.24 -3.12 7.42
N GLY A 263 15.13 -2.86 8.09
CA GLY A 263 15.01 -3.09 9.54
C GLY A 263 15.13 -4.55 9.92
N GLN A 264 14.57 -5.48 9.14
CA GLN A 264 14.73 -6.92 9.35
C GLN A 264 16.20 -7.33 9.27
N PHE A 265 16.94 -6.82 8.28
CA PHE A 265 18.37 -7.08 8.11
C PHE A 265 19.21 -6.61 9.31
N PHE A 266 18.99 -5.40 9.80
CA PHE A 266 19.76 -4.89 10.95
C PHE A 266 19.40 -5.59 12.26
N ARG A 267 18.12 -5.95 12.45
CA ARG A 267 17.69 -6.74 13.62
C ARG A 267 18.32 -8.12 13.65
N SER A 268 18.43 -8.81 12.50
CA SER A 268 19.00 -10.16 12.45
C SER A 268 20.52 -10.19 12.65
N THR A 269 21.21 -9.09 12.33
CA THR A 269 22.67 -8.99 12.47
C THR A 269 23.12 -8.39 13.81
N GLY A 270 22.20 -7.77 14.57
CA GLY A 270 22.53 -7.03 15.80
C GLY A 270 23.36 -5.77 15.56
N LYS A 271 23.52 -5.35 14.30
CA LYS A 271 24.25 -4.14 13.93
C LYS A 271 23.36 -2.92 14.10
N THR A 272 23.99 -1.75 14.14
CA THR A 272 23.30 -0.48 14.40
C THR A 272 23.59 0.55 13.31
N LEU A 273 22.65 1.45 13.07
CA LEU A 273 22.69 2.48 12.04
C LEU A 273 22.48 3.86 12.67
N THR A 274 23.16 4.87 12.14
CA THR A 274 22.79 6.29 12.27
C THR A 274 22.70 6.96 10.91
N VAL A 275 22.10 8.14 10.84
CA VAL A 275 22.05 8.95 9.60
C VAL A 275 22.38 10.42 9.85
N ALA A 276 22.98 11.07 8.87
CA ALA A 276 23.14 12.52 8.78
C ALA A 276 22.39 13.06 7.56
N GLU A 277 21.50 14.01 7.78
CA GLU A 277 20.55 14.47 6.78
C GLU A 277 20.72 15.95 6.50
N SER A 278 20.76 16.30 5.22
CA SER A 278 20.60 17.68 4.76
C SER A 278 19.41 17.74 3.80
N CYS A 279 19.57 17.28 2.55
CA CYS A 279 18.51 17.43 1.54
C CYS A 279 17.26 16.59 1.82
N SER A 280 17.36 15.49 2.57
CA SER A 280 16.21 14.67 2.99
C SER A 280 15.43 15.27 4.16
N GLY A 281 16.02 16.19 4.93
CA GLY A 281 15.33 16.96 5.96
C GLY A 281 14.70 16.15 7.11
N GLY A 282 15.21 14.95 7.41
CA GLY A 282 14.64 14.04 8.41
C GLY A 282 13.77 12.93 7.83
N TYR A 283 13.49 12.95 6.52
CA TYR A 283 12.66 11.94 5.88
C TYR A 283 13.29 10.55 5.91
N LEU A 284 14.63 10.43 5.85
CA LEU A 284 15.31 9.14 5.95
C LEU A 284 15.15 8.56 7.35
N ALA A 285 15.30 9.37 8.41
CA ALA A 285 15.00 8.95 9.77
C ALA A 285 13.52 8.57 9.96
N HIS A 286 12.60 9.33 9.35
CA HIS A 286 11.18 9.03 9.39
C HIS A 286 10.87 7.66 8.76
N LEU A 287 11.43 7.37 7.58
CA LEU A 287 11.27 6.05 6.93
C LEU A 287 11.80 4.91 7.80
N ILE A 288 12.93 5.10 8.48
CA ILE A 288 13.50 4.06 9.34
C ILE A 288 12.61 3.84 10.58
N THR A 289 12.13 4.93 11.18
CA THR A 289 11.39 4.91 12.46
C THR A 289 9.90 4.63 12.31
N SER A 290 9.35 4.71 11.10
CA SER A 290 7.97 4.27 10.81
C SER A 290 7.80 2.76 10.96
N ILE A 291 8.88 1.99 10.90
CA ILE A 291 8.88 0.54 11.06
C ILE A 291 8.97 0.17 12.55
N PRO A 292 8.00 -0.61 13.10
CA PRO A 292 8.06 -1.10 14.47
C PRO A 292 9.38 -1.82 14.79
N GLY A 293 9.93 -1.55 15.97
CA GLY A 293 11.20 -2.13 16.43
C GLY A 293 12.46 -1.44 15.87
N ALA A 294 12.33 -0.29 15.20
CA ALA A 294 13.47 0.51 14.73
C ALA A 294 14.47 0.86 15.85
N SER A 295 14.00 1.07 17.09
CA SER A 295 14.83 1.35 18.26
C SER A 295 15.91 0.31 18.56
N ASN A 296 15.76 -0.92 18.04
CA ASN A 296 16.73 -1.99 18.26
C ASN A 296 18.04 -1.79 17.47
N TYR A 297 17.99 -1.05 16.35
CA TYR A 297 19.16 -0.84 15.49
C TYR A 297 19.43 0.63 15.16
N PHE A 298 18.41 1.50 15.15
CA PHE A 298 18.57 2.89 14.79
C PHE A 298 18.98 3.74 16.00
N LYS A 299 20.19 4.31 15.95
CA LYS A 299 20.78 5.11 17.05
C LYS A 299 20.36 6.58 17.02
N GLY A 300 19.80 7.05 15.91
CA GLY A 300 19.34 8.43 15.76
C GLY A 300 19.81 9.08 14.46
N SER A 301 19.40 10.33 14.29
CA SER A 301 19.70 11.17 13.12
C SER A 301 20.23 12.52 13.55
N VAL A 302 21.13 13.09 12.74
CA VAL A 302 21.52 14.50 12.81
C VAL A 302 21.02 15.19 11.54
N VAL A 303 20.03 16.08 11.67
CA VAL A 303 19.58 16.92 10.56
C VAL A 303 20.42 18.19 10.49
N ALA A 304 21.56 18.11 9.79
CA ALA A 304 22.51 19.21 9.61
C ALA A 304 22.12 20.09 8.41
N TYR A 305 21.01 20.82 8.53
CA TYR A 305 20.42 21.59 7.43
C TYR A 305 21.19 22.88 7.06
N SER A 306 22.10 23.34 7.94
CA SER A 306 22.99 24.48 7.67
C SER A 306 24.46 24.07 7.67
N ASN A 307 25.33 24.92 7.11
CA ASN A 307 26.78 24.66 7.08
C ASN A 307 27.38 24.69 8.50
N GLU A 308 26.86 25.57 9.35
CA GLU A 308 27.25 25.71 10.76
C GLU A 308 26.94 24.42 11.52
N LEU A 309 25.76 23.82 11.30
CA LEU A 309 25.39 22.56 11.94
C LEU A 309 26.20 21.37 11.40
N LYS A 310 26.57 21.37 10.11
CA LYS A 310 27.49 20.37 9.54
C LYS A 310 28.83 20.41 10.26
N ALA A 311 29.38 21.60 10.49
CA ALA A 311 30.64 21.75 11.22
C ALA A 311 30.49 21.40 12.70
N ALA A 312 29.50 21.98 13.39
CA ALA A 312 29.36 21.88 14.84
C ALA A 312 28.97 20.47 15.32
N LEU A 313 28.09 19.77 14.61
CA LEU A 313 27.56 18.47 15.04
C LEU A 313 28.26 17.30 14.38
N LEU A 314 28.66 17.44 13.11
CA LEU A 314 29.25 16.35 12.33
C LEU A 314 30.76 16.52 12.12
N GLY A 315 31.35 17.63 12.57
CA GLY A 315 32.79 17.85 12.43
C GLY A 315 33.26 18.05 10.98
N VAL A 316 32.36 18.46 10.08
CA VAL A 316 32.72 18.80 8.69
C VAL A 316 33.64 20.02 8.70
N GLU A 317 34.78 19.94 8.00
CA GLU A 317 35.74 21.04 7.95
C GLU A 317 35.16 22.24 7.19
N PRO A 318 35.11 23.45 7.79
CA PRO A 318 34.59 24.64 7.13
C PRO A 318 35.30 24.95 5.79
N ASP A 319 36.61 24.67 5.71
CA ASP A 319 37.41 24.88 4.50
C ASP A 319 36.96 23.98 3.32
N LYS A 320 36.50 22.74 3.60
CA LYS A 320 35.94 21.85 2.58
C LYS A 320 34.60 22.35 2.07
N ILE A 321 33.76 22.89 2.96
CA ILE A 321 32.49 23.52 2.57
C ILE A 321 32.77 24.74 1.69
N ALA A 322 33.72 25.60 2.08
CA ALA A 322 34.09 26.79 1.31
C ALA A 322 34.65 26.44 -0.09
N LYS A 323 35.50 25.41 -0.17
CA LYS A 323 36.17 25.01 -1.41
C LYS A 323 35.28 24.22 -2.38
N TYR A 324 34.50 23.26 -1.88
CA TYR A 324 33.76 22.30 -2.71
C TYR A 324 32.24 22.53 -2.72
N GLY A 325 31.74 23.34 -1.79
CA GLY A 325 30.32 23.53 -1.51
C GLY A 325 29.72 22.39 -0.68
N ALA A 326 28.60 22.67 -0.01
CA ALA A 326 27.89 21.71 0.85
C ALA A 326 27.41 20.45 0.11
N VAL A 327 27.14 20.58 -1.20
CA VAL A 327 26.74 19.46 -2.09
C VAL A 327 27.97 18.99 -2.85
N SER A 328 28.76 18.14 -2.20
CA SER A 328 30.00 17.60 -2.73
C SER A 328 30.38 16.29 -2.02
N GLN A 329 31.22 15.50 -2.68
CA GLN A 329 31.78 14.27 -2.14
C GLN A 329 32.46 14.46 -0.77
N PRO A 330 33.48 15.33 -0.61
CA PRO A 330 34.21 15.42 0.65
C PRO A 330 33.32 15.85 1.82
N VAL A 331 32.31 16.70 1.58
CA VAL A 331 31.39 17.14 2.63
C VAL A 331 30.46 16.00 3.06
N VAL A 332 29.89 15.24 2.13
CA VAL A 332 28.97 14.15 2.51
C VAL A 332 29.70 12.99 3.20
N GLU A 333 30.95 12.73 2.84
CA GLU A 333 31.79 11.70 3.48
C GLU A 333 32.10 12.08 4.93
N GLU A 334 32.47 13.33 5.19
CA GLU A 334 32.68 13.83 6.55
C GLU A 334 31.39 13.85 7.36
N MET A 335 30.25 14.20 6.75
CA MET A 335 28.95 14.12 7.42
C MET A 335 28.67 12.69 7.91
N ALA A 336 28.97 11.68 7.10
CA ALA A 336 28.71 10.28 7.45
C ALA A 336 29.66 9.78 8.57
N LEU A 337 30.95 10.10 8.47
CA LEU A 337 31.95 9.79 9.50
C LEU A 337 31.61 10.49 10.83
N GLY A 338 31.20 11.76 10.76
CA GLY A 338 30.74 12.55 11.89
C GLY A 338 29.55 11.91 12.60
N ALA A 339 28.54 11.48 11.85
CA ALA A 339 27.37 10.81 12.42
C ALA A 339 27.75 9.52 13.17
N LEU A 340 28.66 8.72 12.58
CA LEU A 340 29.18 7.51 13.21
C LEU A 340 29.86 7.84 14.55
N LYS A 341 30.70 8.88 14.58
CA LYS A 341 31.41 9.35 15.78
C LYS A 341 30.45 9.84 16.88
N VAL A 342 29.40 10.58 16.51
CA VAL A 342 28.42 11.13 17.46
C VAL A 342 27.61 10.03 18.14
N THR A 343 27.23 9.00 17.40
CA THR A 343 26.26 7.99 17.88
C THR A 343 26.87 6.66 18.30
N GLY A 344 28.11 6.38 17.90
CA GLY A 344 28.74 5.07 18.10
C GLY A 344 28.02 3.93 17.37
N ALA A 345 27.30 4.23 16.29
CA ALA A 345 26.68 3.21 15.45
C ALA A 345 27.73 2.37 14.69
N HIS A 346 27.33 1.23 14.15
CA HIS A 346 28.20 0.43 13.29
C HIS A 346 28.22 0.93 11.84
N TYR A 347 27.10 1.46 11.37
CA TYR A 347 26.94 2.00 10.03
C TYR A 347 26.42 3.43 10.08
N ALA A 348 26.79 4.24 9.10
CA ALA A 348 26.22 5.57 8.90
C ALA A 348 25.85 5.82 7.44
N ILE A 349 24.81 6.62 7.23
CA ILE A 349 24.45 7.18 5.93
C ILE A 349 24.48 8.70 6.05
N ALA A 350 25.04 9.41 5.07
CA ALA A 350 24.84 10.85 4.94
C ALA A 350 24.26 11.25 3.59
N THR A 351 23.44 12.31 3.58
CA THR A 351 22.80 12.83 2.36
C THR A 351 22.97 14.34 2.27
N SER A 352 23.49 14.83 1.14
CA SER A 352 23.60 16.26 0.84
C SER A 352 23.34 16.51 -0.64
N GLY A 353 22.44 17.44 -0.95
CA GLY A 353 21.95 17.58 -2.32
C GLY A 353 21.05 18.79 -2.55
N ILE A 354 20.71 19.00 -3.81
CA ILE A 354 19.85 20.10 -4.27
C ILE A 354 18.49 19.50 -4.60
N ALA A 355 17.59 19.41 -3.62
CA ALA A 355 16.27 18.81 -3.85
C ALA A 355 15.40 19.63 -4.81
N GLY A 356 15.57 20.95 -4.85
CA GLY A 356 14.77 21.88 -5.68
C GLY A 356 13.65 22.59 -4.92
N PRO A 357 12.87 23.47 -5.59
CA PRO A 357 13.00 23.82 -7.01
C PRO A 357 14.19 24.74 -7.32
N ASP A 358 14.74 25.43 -6.32
CA ASP A 358 15.86 26.36 -6.48
C ASP A 358 17.19 25.76 -6.00
N GLY A 359 18.27 26.54 -6.14
CA GLY A 359 19.61 26.21 -5.63
C GLY A 359 20.49 25.41 -6.59
N GLY A 360 19.97 25.04 -7.76
CA GLY A 360 20.74 24.41 -8.83
C GLY A 360 21.63 25.39 -9.59
N THR A 361 22.73 24.90 -10.14
CA THR A 361 23.57 25.60 -11.12
C THR A 361 23.71 24.75 -12.39
N PRO A 362 24.20 25.28 -13.53
CA PRO A 362 24.45 24.46 -14.70
C PRO A 362 25.38 23.26 -14.45
N GLN A 363 26.34 23.39 -13.51
CA GLN A 363 27.28 22.34 -13.15
C GLN A 363 26.73 21.38 -12.07
N LYS A 364 25.81 21.84 -11.22
CA LYS A 364 25.15 21.07 -10.17
C LYS A 364 23.65 21.37 -10.20
N PRO A 365 22.90 20.86 -11.18
CA PRO A 365 21.49 21.20 -11.33
C PRO A 365 20.66 20.65 -10.18
N VAL A 366 19.39 21.09 -10.10
CA VAL A 366 18.41 20.46 -9.21
C VAL A 366 18.37 18.96 -9.46
N GLY A 367 18.30 18.18 -8.38
CA GLY A 367 18.40 16.73 -8.41
C GLY A 367 19.82 16.19 -8.27
N THR A 368 20.86 17.03 -8.24
CA THR A 368 22.23 16.60 -7.88
C THR A 368 22.28 16.28 -6.38
N ILE A 369 22.53 15.01 -6.04
CA ILE A 369 22.53 14.53 -4.66
C ILE A 369 23.72 13.60 -4.43
N TRP A 370 24.51 13.93 -3.43
CA TRP A 370 25.56 13.08 -2.90
C TRP A 370 25.01 12.26 -1.72
N ILE A 371 25.31 10.97 -1.75
CA ILE A 371 25.03 10.05 -0.65
C ILE A 371 26.35 9.37 -0.28
N ALA A 372 26.64 9.27 1.01
CA ALA A 372 27.77 8.52 1.53
C ALA A 372 27.30 7.46 2.53
N TRP A 373 28.04 6.37 2.58
CA TRP A 373 27.83 5.22 3.44
C TRP A 373 29.13 4.88 4.14
N VAL A 374 29.05 4.56 5.42
CA VAL A 374 30.20 4.19 6.23
C VAL A 374 29.94 2.86 6.91
N GLY A 375 30.91 1.95 6.81
CA GLY A 375 30.89 0.65 7.47
C GLY A 375 31.59 0.64 8.84
N PRO A 376 31.58 -0.49 9.57
CA PRO A 376 32.09 -0.58 10.94
C PRO A 376 33.59 -0.27 11.07
N ASN A 377 34.35 -0.48 9.99
CA ASN A 377 35.78 -0.21 9.92
C ASN A 377 36.11 1.20 9.41
N GLN A 378 35.13 2.12 9.42
CA GLN A 378 35.22 3.48 8.86
C GLN A 378 35.55 3.55 7.37
N GLN A 379 35.36 2.44 6.67
CA GLN A 379 35.39 2.40 5.20
C GLN A 379 34.24 3.25 4.65
N VAL A 380 34.57 4.19 3.77
CA VAL A 380 33.62 5.15 3.21
C VAL A 380 33.41 4.86 1.73
N VAL A 381 32.14 4.77 1.33
CA VAL A 381 31.72 4.73 -0.07
C VAL A 381 30.78 5.90 -0.30
N SER A 382 30.94 6.62 -1.41
CA SER A 382 30.05 7.73 -1.76
C SER A 382 29.72 7.72 -3.24
N LYS A 383 28.56 8.27 -3.59
CA LYS A 383 28.08 8.32 -4.97
C LYS A 383 27.26 9.58 -5.21
N CYS A 384 27.46 10.17 -6.37
CA CYS A 384 26.65 11.26 -6.88
C CYS A 384 25.52 10.70 -7.74
N PHE A 385 24.30 11.18 -7.48
CA PHE A 385 23.12 10.86 -8.25
C PHE A 385 22.57 12.13 -8.87
N GLN A 386 22.06 11.99 -10.10
CA GLN A 386 21.28 13.02 -10.75
C GLN A 386 19.83 12.53 -10.86
N PHE A 387 18.97 13.05 -9.98
CA PHE A 387 17.54 12.80 -10.00
C PHE A 387 16.80 13.86 -10.83
N GLY A 388 15.49 14.00 -10.58
CA GLY A 388 14.62 14.89 -11.34
C GLY A 388 14.63 16.32 -10.80
N ASN A 389 13.65 17.10 -11.24
CA ASN A 389 13.46 18.50 -10.85
C ASN A 389 12.37 18.71 -9.78
N ASN A 390 11.74 17.64 -9.29
CA ASN A 390 10.67 17.71 -8.30
C ASN A 390 11.21 17.44 -6.89
N ARG A 391 11.04 18.41 -5.99
CA ARG A 391 11.56 18.39 -4.62
C ARG A 391 11.16 17.14 -3.84
N GLU A 392 9.87 16.86 -3.78
CA GLU A 392 9.32 15.75 -3.00
C GLU A 392 9.85 14.40 -3.52
N ARG A 393 9.79 14.20 -4.85
CA ARG A 393 10.32 12.99 -5.48
C ARG A 393 11.82 12.82 -5.25
N ASN A 394 12.58 13.91 -5.24
CA ASN A 394 14.01 13.87 -4.96
C ASN A 394 14.28 13.42 -3.53
N ILE A 395 13.58 13.97 -2.54
CA ILE A 395 13.69 13.58 -1.12
C ILE A 395 13.38 12.07 -0.92
N ILE A 396 12.29 11.61 -1.53
CA ILE A 396 11.88 10.20 -1.47
C ILE A 396 12.94 9.31 -2.12
N ARG A 397 13.37 9.64 -3.35
CA ARG A 397 14.40 8.85 -4.06
C ARG A 397 15.71 8.80 -3.30
N THR A 398 16.18 9.93 -2.75
CA THR A 398 17.41 9.96 -1.92
C THR A 398 17.33 8.96 -0.79
N SER A 399 16.21 8.96 -0.07
CA SER A 399 16.08 8.18 1.15
C SER A 399 15.90 6.68 0.85
N GLU A 400 15.16 6.33 -0.20
CA GLU A 400 15.06 4.93 -0.64
C GLU A 400 16.38 4.41 -1.21
N THR A 401 17.05 5.17 -2.08
CA THR A 401 18.36 4.81 -2.63
C THR A 401 19.41 4.64 -1.54
N ALA A 402 19.41 5.54 -0.55
CA ALA A 402 20.29 5.45 0.62
C ALA A 402 20.16 4.12 1.36
N LEU A 403 18.94 3.65 1.63
CA LEU A 403 18.73 2.38 2.35
C LEU A 403 19.09 1.17 1.48
N ILE A 404 18.65 1.16 0.22
CA ILE A 404 18.83 0.04 -0.69
C ILE A 404 20.32 -0.17 -1.00
N GLU A 405 21.06 0.88 -1.37
CA GLU A 405 22.49 0.79 -1.69
C GLU A 405 23.30 0.32 -0.47
N LEU A 406 22.97 0.77 0.76
CA LEU A 406 23.66 0.28 1.96
C LEU A 406 23.48 -1.23 2.14
N MET A 407 22.24 -1.73 2.03
CA MET A 407 21.98 -3.16 2.16
C MET A 407 22.78 -3.97 1.14
N GLN A 408 22.90 -3.46 -0.09
CA GLN A 408 23.61 -4.13 -1.16
C GLN A 408 25.12 -4.11 -0.94
N MET A 409 25.67 -2.97 -0.54
CA MET A 409 27.09 -2.87 -0.18
C MET A 409 27.46 -3.84 0.95
N ILE A 410 26.58 -4.05 1.93
CA ILE A 410 26.83 -5.03 3.00
C ILE A 410 26.76 -6.47 2.45
N LYS A 411 25.75 -6.80 1.63
CA LYS A 411 25.63 -8.14 1.00
C LYS A 411 26.84 -8.47 0.12
N GLU A 412 27.34 -7.48 -0.62
CA GLU A 412 28.50 -7.59 -1.51
C GLU A 412 29.85 -7.48 -0.77
N LYS A 413 29.84 -7.27 0.56
CA LYS A 413 31.04 -7.07 1.40
C LYS A 413 31.90 -5.87 0.96
N ARG A 414 31.27 -4.82 0.43
CA ARG A 414 31.89 -3.52 0.13
C ARG A 414 31.94 -2.61 1.37
N LEU A 415 31.14 -2.90 2.41
CA LEU A 415 31.07 -2.21 3.70
C LEU A 415 30.93 -3.19 4.88
#